data_AF-A0A820FNV1-F1
#
_entry.id   AF-A0A820FNV1-F1
#
_cell.length_a   1.000
_cell.length_b   1.000
_cell.length_c   1.000
_cell.angle_alpha   90.00
_cell.angle_beta   90.00
_cell.angle_gamma   90.00
#
_symmetry.space_group_name_H-M   'P 1'
#
loop_
_entity.id
_entity.type
_entity.pdbx_description
1 polymer ?
#
loop_
_entity_poly.entity_id
_entity_poly.type
_entity_poly.pdbx_seq_one_letter_code
_entity_poly.pdbx_strand_id
1 'polypeptide(L)'
;LNTLISGLSQVNETLSKLCVTNQGFQQFMIEKNENDKRINNGIDDLKSINNKMDQDVMVLNEKVNDLDKLMKSNDGIFKQFLISMLNDILKFIDTKNVGRGGKTVDPDLKSKIDRFRNQMSDVMEGKSFV
;
A
#
# COMPACT_ATOMS: atom_id res chain seq x y z
N LEU A 1 8.60 59.14 -63.03
CA LEU A 1 7.24 58.83 -62.54
C LEU A 1 7.01 57.31 -62.39
N ASN A 2 7.21 56.51 -63.43
CA ASN A 2 7.01 55.03 -63.38
C ASN A 2 7.83 54.32 -62.30
N THR A 3 9.11 54.67 -62.11
CA THR A 3 9.97 54.07 -61.07
C THR A 3 9.47 54.36 -59.66
N LEU A 4 8.94 55.57 -59.42
CA LEU A 4 8.38 55.96 -58.13
C LEU A 4 7.10 55.17 -57.82
N ILE A 5 6.23 55.00 -58.82
CA ILE A 5 4.98 54.22 -58.70
C ILE A 5 5.30 52.75 -58.40
N SER A 6 6.30 52.18 -59.09
CA SER A 6 6.75 50.80 -58.83
C SER A 6 7.33 50.63 -57.42
N GLY A 7 8.15 51.58 -56.94
CA GLY A 7 8.68 51.56 -55.58
C GLY A 7 7.60 51.66 -54.51
N LEU A 8 6.60 52.55 -54.69
CA LEU A 8 5.45 52.67 -53.80
C LEU A 8 4.63 51.38 -53.75
N SER A 9 4.43 50.72 -54.89
CA SER A 9 3.74 49.43 -54.95
C SER A 9 4.49 48.33 -54.16
N GLN A 10 5.82 48.27 -54.29
CA GLN A 10 6.64 47.30 -53.54
C GLN A 10 6.62 47.55 -52.03
N VAL A 11 6.67 48.81 -51.61
CA VAL A 11 6.53 49.18 -50.19
C VAL A 11 5.17 48.74 -49.65
N ASN A 12 4.09 48.99 -50.39
CA ASN A 12 2.74 48.61 -49.98
C ASN A 12 2.56 47.09 -49.86
N GLU A 13 3.13 46.32 -50.80
CA GLU A 13 3.12 44.86 -50.76
C GLU A 13 3.91 44.33 -49.56
N THR A 14 5.07 44.92 -49.28
CA THR A 14 5.90 44.56 -48.13
C THR A 14 5.20 44.87 -46.81
N LEU A 15 4.58 46.04 -46.68
CA LEU A 15 3.78 46.41 -45.51
C LEU A 15 2.61 45.47 -45.29
N SER A 16 1.93 45.08 -46.37
CA SER A 16 0.83 44.12 -46.31
C SER A 16 1.28 42.74 -45.81
N LYS A 17 2.41 42.23 -46.33
CA LYS A 17 3.02 40.98 -45.85
C LYS A 17 3.42 41.08 -44.37
N LEU A 18 4.05 42.19 -43.97
CA LEU A 18 4.46 42.42 -42.59
C LEU A 18 3.26 42.44 -41.63
N CYS A 19 2.15 43.05 -42.05
CA CYS A 19 0.91 43.09 -41.28
C CYS A 19 0.36 41.68 -41.02
N VAL A 20 0.28 40.85 -42.06
CA VAL A 20 -0.17 39.45 -41.95
C VAL A 20 0.78 38.64 -41.06
N THR A 21 2.10 38.78 -41.24
CA THR A 21 3.08 38.10 -40.37
C THR A 21 2.93 38.53 -38.91
N ASN A 22 2.73 39.82 -38.65
CA ASN A 22 2.55 40.33 -37.29
C ASN A 22 1.26 39.79 -36.64
N GLN A 23 0.16 39.69 -37.39
CA GLN A 23 -1.06 39.05 -36.91
C GLN A 23 -0.84 37.57 -36.57
N GLY A 24 -0.13 36.83 -37.43
CA GLY A 24 0.23 35.43 -37.17
C GLY A 24 1.11 35.28 -35.91
N PHE A 25 2.06 36.19 -35.72
CA PHE A 25 2.90 36.20 -34.52
C PHE A 25 2.09 36.51 -33.24
N GLN A 26 1.16 37.46 -33.30
CA GLN A 26 0.27 37.77 -32.18
C GLN A 26 -0.59 36.56 -31.80
N GLN A 27 -1.14 35.86 -32.80
CA GLN A 27 -1.92 34.65 -32.57
C GLN A 27 -1.07 33.55 -31.92
N PHE A 28 0.14 33.31 -32.44
CA PHE A 28 1.08 32.37 -31.84
C PHE A 28 1.40 32.70 -30.37
N MET A 29 1.60 33.99 -30.05
CA MET A 29 1.87 34.41 -28.67
C MET A 29 0.67 34.17 -27.74
N ILE A 30 -0.56 34.35 -28.22
CA ILE A 30 -1.78 34.02 -27.45
C ILE A 30 -1.84 32.52 -27.16
N GLU A 31 -1.68 31.68 -28.18
CA GLU A 31 -1.71 30.22 -28.04
C GLU A 31 -0.62 29.70 -27.10
N LYS A 32 0.60 30.26 -27.20
CA LYS A 32 1.71 29.94 -26.29
C LYS A 32 1.34 30.28 -24.84
N ASN A 33 0.81 31.48 -24.59
CA ASN A 33 0.41 31.90 -23.24
C ASN A 33 -0.70 31.02 -22.66
N GLU A 34 -1.67 30.61 -23.48
CA GLU A 34 -2.71 29.67 -23.05
C GLU A 34 -2.14 28.30 -22.72
N ASN A 35 -1.20 27.81 -23.55
CA ASN A 35 -0.54 26.54 -23.30
C ASN A 35 0.30 26.56 -22.01
N ASP A 36 1.05 27.64 -21.77
CA ASP A 36 1.84 27.83 -20.55
C ASP A 36 0.94 27.84 -19.30
N LYS A 37 -0.24 28.46 -19.37
CA LYS A 37 -1.26 28.38 -18.30
C LYS A 37 -1.75 26.95 -18.07
N ARG A 38 -2.04 26.20 -19.13
CA ARG A 38 -2.47 24.80 -19.01
C ARG A 38 -1.38 23.92 -18.38
N ILE A 39 -0.12 24.12 -18.76
CA ILE A 39 1.02 23.42 -18.17
C ILE A 39 1.12 23.73 -16.68
N ASN A 40 1.03 24.99 -16.29
CA ASN A 40 1.10 25.38 -14.87
C ASN A 40 -0.03 24.76 -14.05
N ASN A 41 -1.27 24.79 -14.56
CA ASN A 41 -2.39 24.13 -13.89
C ASN A 41 -2.15 22.61 -13.74
N GLY A 42 -1.67 21.95 -14.80
CA GLY A 42 -1.33 20.52 -14.74
C GLY A 42 -0.22 20.20 -13.73
N ILE A 43 0.77 21.07 -13.58
CA ILE A 43 1.82 20.93 -12.56
C ILE A 43 1.23 21.02 -11.15
N ASP A 44 0.31 21.95 -10.92
CA ASP A 44 -0.30 22.11 -9.59
C ASP A 44 -1.27 20.97 -9.26
N ASP A 45 -2.00 20.45 -10.24
CA ASP A 45 -2.80 19.23 -10.11
C ASP A 45 -1.92 18.02 -9.75
N LEU A 46 -0.78 17.85 -10.42
CA LEU A 46 0.18 16.79 -10.13
C LEU A 46 0.75 16.89 -8.71
N LYS A 47 1.09 18.09 -8.23
CA LYS A 47 1.52 18.30 -6.84
C LYS A 47 0.43 17.91 -5.85
N SER A 48 -0.82 18.28 -6.12
CA SER A 48 -1.96 17.94 -5.28
C SER A 48 -2.17 16.42 -5.20
N ILE A 49 -2.11 15.74 -6.36
CA ILE A 49 -2.18 14.28 -6.43
C ILE A 49 -1.03 13.63 -5.66
N ASN A 50 0.20 14.12 -5.82
CA ASN A 50 1.36 13.58 -5.11
C ASN A 50 1.20 13.71 -3.59
N ASN A 51 0.78 14.88 -3.10
CA ASN A 51 0.53 15.09 -1.66
C ASN A 51 -0.55 14.14 -1.12
N LYS A 52 -1.60 13.88 -1.91
CA LYS A 52 -2.65 12.92 -1.53
C LYS A 52 -2.12 11.49 -1.49
N MET A 53 -1.29 11.10 -2.45
CA MET A 53 -0.65 9.77 -2.45
C MET A 53 0.24 9.58 -1.21
N ASP A 54 1.01 10.60 -0.82
CA ASP A 54 1.83 10.53 0.39
C ASP A 54 0.98 10.33 1.66
N GLN A 55 -0.16 11.01 1.75
CA GLN A 55 -1.13 10.82 2.84
C GLN A 55 -1.71 9.41 2.85
N ASP A 56 -2.12 8.90 1.68
CA ASP A 56 -2.69 7.56 1.55
C ASP A 56 -1.66 6.48 1.95
N VAL A 57 -0.39 6.66 1.58
CA VAL A 57 0.73 5.77 1.98
C VAL A 57 0.96 5.81 3.49
N MET A 58 0.93 6.98 4.12
CA MET A 58 1.03 7.08 5.58
C MET A 58 -0.10 6.31 6.29
N VAL A 59 -1.34 6.51 5.85
CA VAL A 59 -2.50 5.82 6.42
C VAL A 59 -2.41 4.31 6.25
N LEU A 60 -1.94 3.84 5.08
CA LEU A 60 -1.72 2.41 4.85
C LEU A 60 -0.66 1.84 5.79
N ASN A 61 0.45 2.53 6.01
CA ASN A 61 1.49 2.10 6.95
C ASN A 61 0.98 2.00 8.39
N GLU A 62 0.18 2.98 8.84
CA GLU A 62 -0.45 2.92 10.17
C GLU A 62 -1.38 1.70 10.30
N LYS A 63 -2.24 1.47 9.30
CA LYS A 63 -3.14 0.31 9.29
C LYS A 63 -2.41 -1.02 9.30
N VAL A 64 -1.31 -1.14 8.54
CA VAL A 64 -0.48 -2.36 8.52
C VAL A 64 0.15 -2.60 9.89
N ASN A 65 0.66 -1.55 10.54
CA ASN A 65 1.23 -1.67 11.89
C ASN A 65 0.18 -2.08 12.92
N ASP A 66 -1.04 -1.57 12.84
CA ASP A 66 -2.11 -1.95 13.74
C ASP A 66 -2.60 -3.38 13.49
N LEU A 67 -2.65 -3.81 12.23
CA LEU A 67 -2.95 -5.19 11.87
C LEU A 67 -1.90 -6.16 12.43
N ASP A 68 -0.61 -5.82 12.34
CA ASP A 68 0.49 -6.62 12.92
C ASP A 68 0.37 -6.74 14.45
N LYS A 69 0.03 -5.65 15.15
CA LYS A 69 -0.24 -5.69 16.59
C LYS A 69 -1.43 -6.59 16.93
N LEU A 70 -2.52 -6.49 16.15
CA LEU A 70 -3.71 -7.32 16.35
C LEU A 70 -3.41 -8.80 16.13
N MET A 71 -2.64 -9.15 15.08
CA MET A 71 -2.22 -10.52 14.81
C MET A 71 -1.38 -11.08 15.96
N LYS A 72 -0.36 -10.34 16.42
CA LYS A 72 0.47 -10.74 17.57
C LYS A 72 -0.34 -10.93 18.85
N SER A 73 -1.32 -10.05 19.09
CA SER A 73 -2.24 -10.17 20.23
C SER A 73 -3.10 -11.43 20.14
N ASN A 74 -3.69 -11.68 18.97
CA ASN A 74 -4.51 -12.87 18.72
C ASN A 74 -3.70 -14.16 18.87
N ASP A 75 -2.47 -14.20 18.32
CA ASP A 75 -1.56 -15.34 18.46
C ASP A 75 -1.22 -15.60 19.94
N GLY A 76 -1.00 -14.53 20.72
CA GLY A 76 -0.77 -14.63 22.16
C GLY A 76 -1.96 -15.22 22.92
N ILE A 77 -3.18 -14.72 22.64
CA ILE A 77 -4.42 -15.21 23.26
C ILE A 77 -4.65 -16.68 22.87
N PHE A 78 -4.47 -17.02 21.60
CA PHE A 78 -4.65 -18.38 21.10
C PHE A 78 -3.66 -19.34 21.75
N LYS A 79 -2.38 -18.97 21.85
CA LYS A 79 -1.35 -19.74 22.56
C LYS A 79 -1.74 -19.96 24.01
N GLN A 80 -2.16 -18.91 24.72
CA GLN A 80 -2.55 -19.01 26.13
C GLN A 80 -3.75 -19.95 26.32
N PHE A 81 -4.78 -19.83 25.47
CA PHE A 81 -5.97 -20.66 25.54
C PHE A 81 -5.66 -22.13 25.25
N LEU A 82 -4.97 -22.42 24.13
CA LEU A 82 -4.62 -23.78 23.74
C LEU A 82 -3.76 -24.48 24.79
N ILE A 83 -2.70 -23.82 25.28
CA ILE A 83 -1.80 -24.43 26.27
C ILE A 83 -2.55 -24.68 27.59
N SER A 84 -3.42 -23.76 28.00
CA SER A 84 -4.25 -23.95 29.21
C SER A 84 -5.20 -25.14 29.06
N MET A 85 -5.89 -25.24 27.91
CA MET A 85 -6.79 -26.36 27.64
C MET A 85 -6.05 -27.71 27.63
N LEU A 86 -4.86 -27.77 27.01
CA LEU A 86 -4.04 -28.98 27.01
C LEU A 86 -3.56 -29.36 28.41
N ASN A 87 -3.20 -28.38 29.25
CA ASN A 87 -2.85 -28.63 30.65
C ASN A 87 -4.04 -29.20 31.43
N ASP A 88 -5.25 -28.71 31.20
CA ASP A 88 -6.44 -29.21 31.87
C ASP A 88 -6.83 -30.62 31.39
N ILE A 89 -6.64 -30.93 30.10
CA ILE A 89 -6.76 -32.29 29.57
C ILE A 89 -5.75 -33.23 30.24
N LEU A 90 -4.49 -32.80 30.42
CA LEU A 90 -3.48 -33.61 31.12
C LEU A 90 -3.87 -33.91 32.57
N LYS A 91 -4.38 -32.91 33.31
CA LYS A 91 -4.92 -33.11 34.68
C LYS A 91 -6.12 -34.05 34.68
N PHE A 92 -7.00 -33.94 33.68
CA PHE A 92 -8.14 -34.83 33.53
C PHE A 92 -7.70 -36.28 33.30
N ILE A 93 -6.71 -36.51 32.43
CA ILE A 93 -6.12 -37.82 32.19
C ILE A 93 -5.54 -38.39 33.49
N ASP A 94 -4.79 -37.59 34.27
CA ASP A 94 -4.22 -38.05 35.54
C ASP A 94 -5.26 -38.56 36.54
N THR A 95 -6.47 -38.00 36.51
CA THR A 95 -7.55 -38.38 37.44
C THR A 95 -8.51 -39.43 36.87
N LYS A 96 -8.68 -39.51 35.55
CA LYS A 96 -9.72 -40.33 34.91
C LYS A 96 -9.17 -41.51 34.10
N ASN A 97 -7.88 -41.54 33.82
CA ASN A 97 -7.25 -42.65 33.09
C ASN A 97 -6.95 -43.85 34.00
N VAL A 98 -7.89 -44.19 34.87
CA VAL A 98 -7.76 -45.25 35.86
C VAL A 98 -8.98 -46.15 35.78
N GLY A 99 -8.75 -47.44 35.54
CA GLY A 99 -9.76 -48.47 35.43
C GLY A 99 -10.15 -49.06 36.78
N ARG A 100 -11.04 -50.06 36.77
CA ARG A 100 -11.43 -50.78 38.00
C ARG A 100 -10.19 -51.44 38.64
N GLY A 101 -9.96 -51.14 39.92
CA GLY A 101 -8.81 -51.65 40.66
C GLY A 101 -7.52 -50.81 40.55
N GLY A 102 -7.60 -49.56 40.10
CA GLY A 102 -6.47 -48.62 40.15
C GLY A 102 -5.44 -48.76 39.02
N LYS A 103 -5.70 -49.63 38.03
CA LYS A 103 -4.81 -49.82 36.88
C LYS A 103 -5.06 -48.75 35.82
N THR A 104 -4.01 -48.21 35.22
CA THR A 104 -4.11 -47.26 34.11
C THR A 104 -4.83 -47.89 32.91
N VAL A 105 -5.77 -47.15 32.29
CA VAL A 105 -6.56 -47.64 31.14
C VAL A 105 -5.76 -47.56 29.84
N ASP A 106 -5.17 -46.40 29.55
CA ASP A 106 -4.25 -46.19 28.44
C ASP A 106 -2.93 -45.59 28.95
N PRO A 107 -1.87 -46.37 29.12
CA PRO A 107 -0.59 -45.89 29.67
C PRO A 107 0.09 -44.83 28.79
N ASP A 108 -0.21 -44.77 27.49
CA ASP A 108 0.46 -43.88 26.54
C ASP A 108 -0.30 -42.57 26.31
N LEU A 109 -1.58 -42.50 26.67
CA LEU A 109 -2.44 -41.35 26.43
C LEU A 109 -1.84 -40.03 26.94
N LYS A 110 -1.30 -40.05 28.16
CA LYS A 110 -0.64 -38.87 28.75
C LYS A 110 0.58 -38.45 27.93
N SER A 111 1.43 -39.39 27.54
CA SER A 111 2.63 -39.09 26.75
C SER A 111 2.27 -38.53 25.36
N LYS A 112 1.22 -39.06 24.72
CA LYS A 112 0.75 -38.55 23.42
C LYS A 112 0.28 -37.10 23.50
N ILE A 113 -0.53 -36.77 24.50
CA ILE A 113 -1.04 -35.40 24.70
C ILE A 113 0.09 -34.45 25.09
N ASP A 114 1.04 -34.89 25.93
CA ASP A 114 2.18 -34.06 26.34
C ASP A 114 3.13 -33.77 25.16
N ARG A 115 3.37 -34.77 24.30
CA ARG A 115 4.11 -34.56 23.03
C ARG A 115 3.38 -33.57 22.13
N PHE A 116 2.07 -33.71 21.95
CA PHE A 116 1.28 -32.79 21.14
C PHE A 116 1.31 -31.36 21.69
N ARG A 117 1.25 -31.19 23.02
CA ARG A 117 1.41 -29.90 23.70
C ARG A 117 2.77 -29.27 23.42
N ASN A 118 3.85 -30.04 23.55
CA ASN A 118 5.19 -29.55 23.26
C ASN A 118 5.33 -29.18 21.78
N GLN A 119 4.77 -30.01 20.88
CA GLN A 119 4.75 -29.72 19.46
C GLN A 119 4.06 -28.39 19.15
N MET A 120 2.88 -28.17 19.72
CA MET A 120 2.14 -26.93 19.57
C MET A 120 2.89 -25.73 20.18
N SER A 121 3.59 -25.92 21.31
CA SER A 121 4.40 -24.85 21.89
C SER A 121 5.55 -24.44 20.98
N ASP A 122 6.22 -25.41 20.34
CA ASP A 122 7.34 -25.15 19.42
C ASP A 122 6.86 -24.47 18.12
N VAL A 123 5.73 -24.93 17.54
CA VAL A 123 5.10 -24.24 16.38
C VAL A 123 4.82 -22.77 16.73
N MET A 124 4.25 -22.52 17.91
CA MET A 124 3.89 -21.17 18.36
C MET A 124 5.10 -20.29 18.72
N GLU A 125 6.30 -20.87 18.82
CA GLU A 125 7.56 -20.15 19.00
C GLU A 125 8.32 -19.96 17.68
N GLY A 126 7.72 -20.35 16.55
CA GLY A 126 8.34 -20.24 15.24
C GLY A 126 9.51 -21.21 15.04
N LYS A 127 9.64 -22.23 15.90
CA LYS A 127 10.64 -23.28 15.75
C LYS A 127 10.11 -24.30 14.73
N SER A 128 10.80 -24.40 13.60
CA SER A 128 10.53 -25.40 12.57
C SER A 128 10.76 -26.80 13.13
N PHE A 129 9.84 -27.73 12.86
CA PHE A 129 10.10 -29.16 12.98
C PHE A 129 11.02 -29.55 11.83
N VAL A 130 12.30 -29.76 12.12
CA VAL A 130 13.19 -30.57 11.28
C VAL A 130 13.26 -31.95 11.90
#